data_AF-A0A5N6T131-F1
#
_entry.id   AF-A0A5N6T131-F1
#
_cell.length_a   1.000
_cell.length_b   1.000
_cell.length_c   1.000
_cell.angle_alpha   90.00
_cell.angle_beta   90.00
_cell.angle_gamma   90.00
#
_symmetry.space_group_name_H-M   'P 1'
#
loop_
_entity.id
_entity.type
_entity.pdbx_description
1 polymer ?
#
loop_
_entity_poly.entity_id
_entity_poly.type
_entity_poly.pdbx_seq_one_letter_code
_entity_poly.pdbx_strand_id
1 'polypeptide(L)'
;MHFQALVPPILLLASLAVGQSSTTARAFYNKVCPEDDGQEKAINSNVFVTYHCDQRPVSRDRTVISAGSPDECAIICSNSSSCEASLWAGKDTTAGRKANTAKSCVLYHSLGDPLIPESNVVYMTHRTKEDPLFPEEDHRCNDEKVQIGHLQVQLHDLKGQLETCQGKYEKEDFKCPEYDQDHIDDRGYNYKVYCGLLDDAGWTSDDLARFGDKTPKECVQACTDTQGCKRAIWISAQPADKKGPCWLRDYTVRAGPVPTKKAGYSSAHLQ
;
A
#
# COMPACT_ATOMS: atom_id res chain seq x y z
N MET A 1 -6.04 48.98 82.46
CA MET A 1 -7.15 48.38 81.71
C MET A 1 -6.60 47.96 80.35
N HIS A 2 -6.51 46.65 80.12
CA HIS A 2 -6.07 46.06 78.85
C HIS A 2 -7.22 46.08 77.85
N PHE A 3 -6.96 46.52 76.62
CA PHE A 3 -7.75 46.14 75.46
C PHE A 3 -6.78 45.78 74.32
N GLN A 4 -6.61 44.48 74.12
CA GLN A 4 -6.07 43.90 72.91
C GLN A 4 -7.16 43.93 71.84
N ALA A 5 -6.86 44.48 70.67
CA ALA A 5 -7.63 44.23 69.45
C ALA A 5 -6.65 43.73 68.39
N LEU A 6 -6.79 42.45 68.06
CA LEU A 6 -6.01 41.71 67.07
C LEU A 6 -6.26 42.26 65.66
N VAL A 7 -5.18 42.64 64.99
CA VAL A 7 -5.14 42.90 63.54
C VAL A 7 -4.99 41.54 62.83
N PRO A 8 -5.90 41.13 61.93
CA PRO A 8 -5.67 39.96 61.10
C PRO A 8 -4.75 40.33 59.92
N PRO A 9 -3.69 39.54 59.64
CA PRO A 9 -2.92 39.70 58.42
C PRO A 9 -3.70 39.07 57.25
N ILE A 10 -4.11 39.90 56.29
CA ILE A 10 -4.65 39.44 55.02
C ILE A 10 -3.47 38.91 54.19
N LEU A 11 -3.20 37.62 54.29
CA LEU A 11 -2.39 36.86 53.33
C LEU A 11 -3.21 36.69 52.05
N LEU A 12 -3.04 37.61 51.10
CA LEU A 12 -3.45 37.40 49.71
C LEU A 12 -2.53 36.34 49.09
N LEU A 13 -2.95 35.09 49.21
CA LEU A 13 -2.43 33.97 48.43
C LEU A 13 -2.68 34.26 46.95
N ALA A 14 -1.64 34.71 46.25
CA ALA A 14 -1.58 34.63 44.80
C ALA A 14 -1.56 33.14 44.41
N SER A 15 -2.73 32.58 44.16
CA SER A 15 -2.86 31.26 43.55
C SER A 15 -2.28 31.31 42.14
N LEU A 16 -1.01 30.92 42.01
CA LEU A 16 -0.46 30.40 40.77
C LEU A 16 -1.24 29.13 40.44
N ALA A 17 -2.26 29.25 39.60
CA ALA A 17 -2.85 28.11 38.91
C ALA A 17 -1.81 27.61 37.89
N VAL A 18 -0.93 26.73 38.36
CA VAL A 18 0.02 26.00 37.51
C VAL A 18 -0.78 24.97 36.71
N GLY A 19 -0.85 25.21 35.41
CA GLY A 19 -1.20 24.29 34.31
C GLY A 19 -1.95 23.00 34.61
N GLN A 20 -3.27 23.01 34.40
CA GLN A 20 -4.03 21.82 34.01
C GLN A 20 -4.44 21.95 32.54
N SER A 21 -3.61 21.46 31.62
CA SER A 21 -4.02 21.33 30.21
C SER A 21 -3.59 20.00 29.57
N SER A 22 -3.23 19.00 30.37
CA SER A 22 -2.78 17.69 29.88
C SER A 22 -3.83 16.58 29.95
N THR A 23 -5.07 16.86 30.39
CA THR A 23 -6.10 15.83 30.62
C THR A 23 -7.02 15.62 29.41
N THR A 24 -7.33 16.67 28.66
CA THR A 24 -8.33 16.61 27.56
C THR A 24 -7.80 15.92 26.31
N ALA A 25 -6.56 16.21 25.90
CA ALA A 25 -6.05 15.72 24.63
C ALA A 25 -5.70 14.21 24.66
N ARG A 26 -5.17 13.72 25.79
CA ARG A 26 -4.98 12.28 25.99
C ARG A 26 -6.30 11.52 26.07
N ALA A 27 -7.34 12.13 26.65
CA ALA A 27 -8.67 11.54 26.66
C ALA A 27 -9.25 11.39 25.25
N PHE A 28 -9.09 12.39 24.37
CA PHE A 28 -9.51 12.29 22.97
C PHE A 28 -8.72 11.24 22.19
N TYR A 29 -7.40 11.13 22.41
CA TYR A 29 -6.61 10.06 21.82
C TYR A 29 -7.12 8.67 22.27
N ASN A 30 -7.24 8.46 23.59
CA ASN A 30 -7.66 7.18 24.16
C ASN A 30 -9.10 6.78 23.81
N LYS A 31 -9.95 7.74 23.39
CA LYS A 31 -11.31 7.46 22.92
C LYS A 31 -11.30 6.75 21.55
N VAL A 32 -10.28 6.99 20.75
CA VAL A 32 -10.13 6.43 19.39
C VAL A 32 -9.14 5.25 19.42
N CYS A 33 -7.97 5.45 20.02
CA CYS A 33 -6.89 4.48 20.00
C CYS A 33 -6.78 3.70 21.33
N PRO A 34 -6.54 2.37 21.29
CA PRO A 34 -6.32 1.54 20.10
C PRO A 34 -7.60 0.91 19.52
N GLU A 35 -8.75 1.11 20.17
CA GLU A 35 -9.96 0.33 19.90
C GLU A 35 -10.49 0.51 18.47
N ASP A 36 -10.37 1.70 17.90
CA ASP A 36 -10.91 2.06 16.58
C ASP A 36 -9.86 2.04 15.47
N ASP A 37 -8.66 1.55 15.75
CA ASP A 37 -7.60 1.45 14.75
C ASP A 37 -8.04 0.56 13.58
N GLY A 38 -7.98 1.11 12.36
CA GLY A 38 -8.44 0.47 11.13
C GLY A 38 -9.96 0.40 10.96
N GLN A 39 -10.76 0.96 11.88
CA GLN A 39 -12.22 0.95 11.80
C GLN A 39 -12.77 2.24 11.19
N GLU A 40 -13.80 2.09 10.35
CA GLU A 40 -14.57 3.22 9.83
C GLU A 40 -15.72 3.56 10.78
N LYS A 41 -15.87 4.84 11.12
CA LYS A 41 -16.96 5.35 11.95
C LYS A 41 -17.64 6.55 11.32
N ALA A 42 -18.96 6.59 11.42
CA ALA A 42 -19.73 7.79 11.09
C ALA A 42 -19.55 8.83 12.20
N ILE A 43 -19.00 10.00 11.85
CA ILE A 43 -18.87 11.13 12.78
C ILE A 43 -20.14 11.98 12.76
N ASN A 44 -20.77 12.10 11.59
CA ASN A 44 -22.09 12.72 11.43
C ASN A 44 -22.86 12.07 10.29
N SER A 45 -24.01 12.65 9.90
CA SER A 45 -24.86 12.11 8.86
C SER A 45 -24.23 12.06 7.47
N ASN A 46 -23.15 12.81 7.21
CA ASN A 46 -22.50 12.92 5.91
C ASN A 46 -21.05 12.43 5.90
N VAL A 47 -20.34 12.34 7.04
CA VAL A 47 -18.89 12.08 7.08
C VAL A 47 -18.59 10.76 7.79
N PHE A 48 -17.89 9.86 7.09
CA PHE A 48 -17.33 8.63 7.62
C PHE A 48 -15.81 8.74 7.65
N VAL A 49 -15.19 8.24 8.72
CA VAL A 49 -13.77 8.38 8.97
C VAL A 49 -13.17 7.04 9.36
N THR A 50 -12.04 6.70 8.75
CA THR A 50 -11.21 5.56 9.13
C THR A 50 -10.01 6.06 9.91
N TYR A 51 -9.80 5.50 11.11
CA TYR A 51 -8.71 5.87 11.99
C TYR A 51 -7.49 4.97 11.80
N HIS A 52 -6.30 5.57 11.91
CA HIS A 52 -5.01 4.90 11.87
C HIS A 52 -4.17 5.42 13.03
N CYS A 53 -4.03 4.61 14.07
CA CYS A 53 -3.36 4.98 15.31
C CYS A 53 -1.84 4.90 15.17
N ASP A 54 -1.14 5.82 15.83
CA ASP A 54 0.32 5.85 15.91
C ASP A 54 1.04 5.85 14.53
N GLN A 55 0.38 6.38 13.50
CA GLN A 55 0.86 6.36 12.11
C GLN A 55 0.63 7.71 11.42
N ARG A 56 1.43 8.01 10.40
CA ARG A 56 1.22 9.16 9.50
C ARG A 56 1.80 8.94 8.10
N PRO A 57 1.33 9.68 7.09
CA PRO A 57 1.95 9.67 5.76
C PRO A 57 3.27 10.46 5.74
N VAL A 58 4.10 10.19 4.72
CA VAL A 58 5.40 10.87 4.49
C VAL A 58 5.24 12.24 3.79
N SER A 59 4.02 12.58 3.36
CA SER A 59 3.74 13.78 2.57
C SER A 59 4.18 15.09 3.25
N ARG A 60 4.78 15.97 2.44
CA ARG A 60 5.18 17.34 2.82
C ARG A 60 4.13 18.38 2.43
N ASP A 61 3.21 18.02 1.54
CA ASP A 61 2.16 18.89 1.04
C ASP A 61 0.97 18.84 2.01
N ARG A 62 0.96 19.83 2.91
CA ARG A 62 0.06 19.86 4.05
C ARG A 62 -0.12 21.25 4.61
N THR A 63 -1.30 21.49 5.15
CA THR A 63 -1.62 22.67 5.96
C THR A 63 -1.75 22.27 7.42
N VAL A 64 -1.35 23.16 8.33
CA VAL A 64 -1.38 22.87 9.77
C VAL A 64 -2.28 23.89 10.44
N ILE A 65 -3.27 23.40 11.18
CA ILE A 65 -4.37 24.17 11.80
C ILE A 65 -4.64 23.68 13.23
N SER A 66 -5.56 24.35 13.91
CA SER A 66 -6.02 23.99 15.25
C SER A 66 -7.33 23.22 15.16
N ALA A 67 -7.43 22.11 15.89
CA ALA A 67 -8.68 21.37 16.11
C ALA A 67 -8.67 20.78 17.53
N GLY A 68 -9.79 20.88 18.23
CA GLY A 68 -9.96 20.41 19.61
C GLY A 68 -10.00 18.89 19.76
N SER A 69 -10.33 18.16 18.69
CA SER A 69 -10.42 16.69 18.69
C SER A 69 -10.05 16.06 17.33
N PRO A 70 -9.80 14.73 17.28
CA PRO A 70 -9.68 13.99 16.02
C PRO A 70 -10.89 14.20 15.11
N ASP A 71 -12.10 14.05 15.66
CA ASP A 71 -13.35 14.19 14.92
C ASP A 71 -13.50 15.57 14.27
N GLU A 72 -13.16 16.64 15.00
CA GLU A 72 -13.17 18.01 14.47
C GLU A 72 -12.14 18.19 13.34
N CYS A 73 -10.93 17.64 13.52
CA CYS A 73 -9.89 17.66 12.49
C CYS A 73 -10.33 16.93 11.20
N ALA A 74 -11.03 15.80 11.34
CA ALA A 74 -11.58 15.07 10.20
C ALA A 74 -12.72 15.82 9.51
N ILE A 75 -13.63 16.46 10.26
CA ILE A 75 -14.71 17.29 9.70
C ILE A 75 -14.14 18.49 8.93
N ILE A 76 -13.10 19.15 9.46
CA ILE A 76 -12.46 20.26 8.76
C ILE A 76 -11.84 19.78 7.43
N CYS A 77 -11.20 18.61 7.45
CA CYS A 77 -10.68 17.99 6.23
C CYS A 77 -11.79 17.68 5.23
N SER A 78 -12.88 17.03 5.65
CA SER A 78 -13.97 16.63 4.75
C SER A 78 -14.69 17.80 4.08
N ASN A 79 -14.66 18.98 4.71
CA ASN A 79 -15.24 20.20 4.14
C ASN A 79 -14.27 20.93 3.19
N SER A 80 -13.03 20.45 3.06
CA SER A 80 -12.00 21.05 2.23
C SER A 80 -11.78 20.20 0.98
N SER A 81 -12.09 20.75 -0.20
CA SER A 81 -11.91 20.06 -1.49
C SER A 81 -10.45 19.71 -1.81
N SER A 82 -9.49 20.32 -1.11
CA SER A 82 -8.06 20.04 -1.27
C SER A 82 -7.52 19.10 -0.19
N CYS A 83 -8.31 18.62 0.77
CA CYS A 83 -7.83 17.74 1.83
C CYS A 83 -8.14 16.29 1.49
N GLU A 84 -7.10 15.46 1.33
CA GLU A 84 -7.26 14.02 1.08
C GLU A 84 -7.32 13.23 2.40
N ALA A 85 -6.59 13.69 3.42
CA ALA A 85 -6.57 13.06 4.75
C ALA A 85 -6.11 14.04 5.81
N SER A 86 -6.33 13.70 7.08
CA SER A 86 -5.90 14.52 8.20
C SER A 86 -5.16 13.73 9.26
N LEU A 87 -4.42 14.43 10.11
CA LEU A 87 -3.77 13.89 11.28
C LEU A 87 -4.00 14.81 12.46
N TRP A 88 -4.42 14.23 13.58
CA TRP A 88 -4.55 14.94 14.84
C TRP A 88 -3.51 14.44 15.84
N ALA A 89 -2.78 15.38 16.42
CA ALA A 89 -1.90 15.17 17.55
C ALA A 89 -2.50 15.91 18.76
N GLY A 90 -2.69 15.20 19.88
CA GLY A 90 -3.18 15.80 21.13
C GLY A 90 -2.19 16.76 21.82
N LYS A 91 -1.30 17.38 21.04
CA LYS A 91 -0.23 18.29 21.44
C LYS A 91 0.14 19.15 20.25
N ASP A 92 0.90 20.21 20.50
CA ASP A 92 1.42 21.04 19.41
C ASP A 92 2.30 20.23 18.46
N THR A 93 1.88 20.21 17.19
CA THR A 93 2.67 19.63 16.11
C THR A 93 4.00 20.36 15.98
N THR A 94 5.03 19.69 15.46
CA THR A 94 6.33 20.33 15.18
C THR A 94 6.19 21.54 14.26
N ALA A 95 5.24 21.50 13.33
CA ALA A 95 4.92 22.64 12.47
C ALA A 95 4.19 23.77 13.23
N GLY A 96 3.25 23.45 14.12
CA GLY A 96 2.62 24.42 15.02
C GLY A 96 3.62 25.16 15.89
N ARG A 97 4.55 24.41 16.50
CA ARG A 97 5.66 24.99 17.28
C ARG A 97 6.52 25.94 16.46
N LYS A 98 6.89 25.58 15.22
CA LYS A 98 7.64 26.47 14.31
C LYS A 98 6.86 27.74 13.95
N ALA A 99 5.55 27.64 13.84
CA ALA A 99 4.65 28.76 13.56
C ALA A 99 4.21 29.53 14.82
N ASN A 100 4.77 29.21 16.00
CA ASN A 100 4.41 29.78 17.31
C ASN A 100 2.88 29.85 17.55
N THR A 101 2.17 28.82 17.11
CA THR A 101 0.70 28.71 17.22
C THR A 101 0.32 27.31 17.69
N ALA A 102 -0.62 27.23 18.64
CA ALA A 102 -1.07 25.96 19.18
C ALA A 102 -1.90 25.20 18.13
N LYS A 103 -1.23 24.33 17.37
CA LYS A 103 -1.81 23.62 16.23
C LYS A 103 -1.63 22.12 16.39
N SER A 104 -2.76 21.43 16.47
CA SER A 104 -2.91 20.00 16.74
C SER A 104 -3.30 19.21 15.50
N CYS A 105 -3.77 19.85 14.42
CA CYS A 105 -4.32 19.19 13.25
C CYS A 105 -3.50 19.50 12.00
N VAL A 106 -3.25 18.46 11.18
CA VAL A 106 -2.53 18.52 9.91
C VAL A 106 -3.47 18.03 8.83
N LEU A 107 -3.68 18.83 7.79
CA LEU A 107 -4.45 18.50 6.60
C LEU A 107 -3.48 18.16 5.47
N TYR A 108 -3.54 16.95 4.93
CA TYR A 108 -2.72 16.53 3.81
C TYR A 108 -3.46 16.79 2.50
N HIS A 109 -2.77 17.39 1.54
CA HIS A 109 -3.33 17.70 0.21
C HIS A 109 -2.90 16.71 -0.88
N SER A 110 -1.95 15.85 -0.55
CA SER A 110 -1.58 14.67 -1.33
C SER A 110 -1.15 13.55 -0.40
N LEU A 111 -1.62 12.34 -0.68
CA LEU A 111 -1.18 11.13 0.01
C LEU A 111 0.21 10.71 -0.47
N GLY A 112 1.08 10.39 0.48
CA GLY A 112 2.38 9.79 0.23
C GLY A 112 2.44 8.43 0.91
N ASP A 113 2.40 7.36 0.13
CA ASP A 113 2.63 5.99 0.61
C ASP A 113 4.14 5.73 0.77
N PRO A 114 4.58 5.02 1.83
CA PRO A 114 3.80 4.34 2.87
C PRO A 114 3.54 5.20 4.14
N LEU A 115 2.61 4.74 5.00
CA LEU A 115 2.50 5.24 6.38
C LEU A 115 3.72 4.86 7.20
N ILE A 116 4.18 5.79 8.06
CA ILE A 116 5.30 5.59 8.96
C ILE A 116 4.87 5.78 10.43
N PRO A 117 5.51 5.08 11.38
CA PRO A 117 5.14 5.17 12.80
C PRO A 117 5.39 6.56 13.39
N GLU A 118 4.43 7.07 14.16
CA GLU A 118 4.57 8.27 15.00
C GLU A 118 3.66 8.17 16.24
N SER A 119 4.23 8.17 17.45
CA SER A 119 3.44 7.91 18.66
C SER A 119 2.52 9.06 19.10
N ASN A 120 1.34 8.70 19.58
CA ASN A 120 0.27 9.57 20.10
C ASN A 120 -0.31 10.52 19.03
N VAL A 121 -0.51 9.99 17.82
CA VAL A 121 -1.22 10.69 16.74
C VAL A 121 -2.31 9.78 16.18
N VAL A 122 -3.33 10.41 15.61
CA VAL A 122 -4.43 9.73 14.92
C VAL A 122 -4.42 10.23 13.49
N TYR A 123 -4.03 9.38 12.54
CA TYR A 123 -4.18 9.64 11.11
C TYR A 123 -5.58 9.20 10.67
N MET A 124 -6.21 9.96 9.78
CA MET A 124 -7.62 9.84 9.44
C MET A 124 -7.83 10.01 7.94
N THR A 125 -8.41 9.01 7.30
CA THR A 125 -8.99 9.11 5.96
C THR A 125 -10.51 9.27 6.08
N HIS A 126 -11.16 9.89 5.10
CA HIS A 126 -12.59 10.17 5.18
C HIS A 126 -13.28 9.93 3.84
N ARG A 127 -14.60 9.70 3.89
CA ARG A 127 -15.51 9.73 2.74
C ARG A 127 -16.81 10.45 3.11
N THR A 128 -17.43 11.12 2.15
CA THR A 128 -18.74 11.77 2.32
C THR A 128 -19.86 10.94 1.71
N LYS A 129 -21.13 11.14 2.12
CA LYS A 129 -22.26 10.44 1.46
C LYS A 129 -22.50 10.92 0.04
N GLU A 130 -22.17 12.17 -0.25
CA GLU A 130 -22.22 12.76 -1.60
C GLU A 130 -21.06 12.30 -2.50
N ASP A 131 -20.35 11.23 -2.14
CA ASP A 131 -19.48 10.55 -3.10
C ASP A 131 -20.35 10.03 -4.26
N PRO A 132 -20.18 10.48 -5.52
CA PRO A 132 -21.12 10.29 -6.63
C PRO A 132 -21.37 8.85 -7.08
N LEU A 133 -20.95 7.84 -6.31
CA LEU A 133 -21.08 6.45 -6.69
C LEU A 133 -22.53 5.94 -6.60
N PHE A 134 -23.45 6.65 -5.92
CA PHE A 134 -24.87 6.26 -5.87
C PHE A 134 -25.81 7.47 -5.73
N PRO A 135 -26.35 8.03 -6.83
CA PRO A 135 -27.45 9.01 -6.74
C PRO A 135 -28.70 8.34 -6.17
N GLU A 136 -29.38 9.01 -5.23
CA GLU A 136 -30.69 8.61 -4.72
C GLU A 136 -31.75 8.78 -5.84
N GLU A 137 -32.21 7.69 -6.46
CA GLU A 137 -33.30 7.72 -7.45
C GLU A 137 -34.66 7.38 -6.81
N ASP A 138 -35.49 8.42 -6.71
CA ASP A 138 -36.96 8.33 -6.67
C ASP A 138 -37.50 8.03 -8.07
N HIS A 139 -37.38 6.78 -8.58
CA HIS A 139 -38.00 6.38 -9.85
C HIS A 139 -38.59 4.95 -9.83
N ARG A 140 -39.92 4.89 -9.66
CA ARG A 140 -40.89 3.88 -10.16
C ARG A 140 -40.39 2.44 -10.33
N CYS A 141 -40.71 1.57 -9.36
CA CYS A 141 -40.49 0.12 -9.33
C CYS A 141 -41.13 -0.75 -10.44
N ASN A 142 -41.59 -0.19 -11.56
CA ASN A 142 -42.17 -0.98 -12.66
C ASN A 142 -41.11 -1.39 -13.70
N ASP A 143 -40.06 -0.58 -13.89
CA ASP A 143 -38.98 -0.90 -14.84
C ASP A 143 -37.84 -1.70 -14.18
N GLU A 144 -37.78 -1.71 -12.84
CA GLU A 144 -36.80 -2.46 -12.06
C GLU A 144 -36.93 -3.98 -12.24
N LYS A 145 -38.13 -4.54 -12.43
CA LYS A 145 -38.26 -5.99 -12.65
C LYS A 145 -37.72 -6.42 -14.01
N VAL A 146 -37.87 -5.55 -15.02
CA VAL A 146 -37.32 -5.77 -16.36
C VAL A 146 -35.81 -5.55 -16.33
N GLN A 147 -35.33 -4.51 -15.63
CA GLN A 147 -33.91 -4.27 -15.43
C GLN A 147 -33.25 -5.38 -14.60
N ILE A 148 -33.87 -5.85 -13.52
CA ILE A 148 -33.40 -6.99 -12.72
C ILE A 148 -33.37 -8.25 -13.57
N GLY A 149 -34.40 -8.49 -14.40
CA GLY A 149 -34.40 -9.60 -15.34
C GLY A 149 -33.24 -9.51 -16.34
N HIS A 150 -33.01 -8.32 -16.91
CA HIS A 150 -31.90 -8.06 -17.82
C HIS A 150 -30.53 -8.21 -17.13
N LEU A 151 -30.39 -7.68 -15.91
CA LEU A 151 -29.19 -7.78 -15.09
C LEU A 151 -28.93 -9.23 -14.65
N GLN A 152 -29.97 -10.02 -14.37
CA GLN A 152 -29.84 -11.44 -14.07
C GLN A 152 -29.38 -12.24 -15.29
N VAL A 153 -29.89 -11.91 -16.48
CA VAL A 153 -29.42 -12.49 -17.75
C VAL A 153 -27.97 -12.07 -18.01
N GLN A 154 -27.61 -10.81 -17.80
CA GLN A 154 -26.24 -10.33 -17.92
C GLN A 154 -25.31 -10.96 -16.89
N LEU A 155 -25.73 -11.15 -15.63
CA LEU A 155 -24.96 -11.85 -14.61
C LEU A 155 -24.80 -13.32 -14.95
N HIS A 156 -25.82 -13.97 -15.49
CA HIS A 156 -25.74 -15.37 -15.91
C HIS A 156 -24.83 -15.52 -17.14
N ASP A 157 -24.93 -14.62 -18.10
CA ASP A 157 -24.05 -14.58 -19.28
C ASP A 157 -22.61 -14.25 -18.88
N LEU A 158 -22.40 -13.25 -18.01
CA LEU A 158 -21.09 -12.87 -17.49
C LEU A 158 -20.50 -13.98 -16.60
N LYS A 159 -21.33 -14.69 -15.84
CA LYS A 159 -20.90 -15.88 -15.08
C LYS A 159 -20.58 -17.05 -16.02
N GLY A 160 -21.34 -17.26 -17.08
CA GLY A 160 -21.03 -18.23 -18.11
C GLY A 160 -19.73 -17.89 -18.86
N GLN A 161 -19.52 -16.61 -19.17
CA GLN A 161 -18.26 -16.09 -19.70
C GLN A 161 -17.12 -16.21 -18.69
N LEU A 162 -17.38 -16.00 -17.39
CA LEU A 162 -16.41 -16.17 -16.31
C LEU A 162 -16.04 -17.65 -16.12
N GLU A 163 -17.00 -18.57 -16.14
CA GLU A 163 -16.78 -20.02 -16.07
C GLU A 163 -16.11 -20.53 -17.35
N THR A 164 -16.39 -19.93 -18.51
CA THR A 164 -15.70 -20.19 -19.77
C THR A 164 -14.28 -19.61 -19.78
N CYS A 165 -14.06 -18.45 -19.12
CA CYS A 165 -12.74 -17.86 -18.91
C CYS A 165 -11.94 -18.61 -17.84
N GLN A 166 -12.57 -19.09 -16.77
CA GLN A 166 -11.97 -19.90 -15.70
C GLN A 166 -11.71 -21.33 -16.17
N GLY A 167 -12.47 -21.82 -17.16
CA GLY A 167 -12.23 -23.10 -17.82
C GLY A 167 -11.19 -23.06 -18.94
N LYS A 168 -10.76 -21.86 -19.38
CA LYS A 168 -9.76 -21.66 -20.44
C LYS A 168 -8.95 -20.37 -20.26
N TYR A 169 -8.13 -20.28 -19.22
CA TYR A 169 -6.89 -19.50 -19.25
C TYR A 169 -5.80 -20.25 -18.49
N GLU A 170 -4.98 -20.97 -19.26
CA GLU A 170 -3.61 -21.29 -18.89
C GLU A 170 -2.81 -19.98 -18.69
N LYS A 171 -1.82 -20.04 -17.78
CA LYS A 171 -0.61 -19.20 -17.70
C LYS A 171 -0.72 -17.79 -17.08
N GLU A 172 -0.58 -17.73 -15.75
CA GLU A 172 0.31 -16.72 -15.14
C GLU A 172 1.73 -17.33 -15.06
N ASP A 173 2.43 -17.35 -16.20
CA ASP A 173 3.82 -17.80 -16.29
C ASP A 173 4.76 -16.75 -15.66
N PHE A 174 5.39 -17.17 -14.57
CA PHE A 174 6.66 -16.70 -14.03
C PHE A 174 6.69 -15.33 -13.33
N LYS A 175 6.67 -15.33 -12.00
CA LYS A 175 7.26 -14.26 -11.19
C LYS A 175 8.23 -14.94 -10.23
N CYS A 176 9.51 -14.58 -10.27
CA CYS A 176 10.44 -15.04 -9.22
C CYS A 176 10.66 -13.97 -8.14
N PRO A 177 9.70 -13.87 -7.22
CA PRO A 177 9.99 -13.67 -5.80
C PRO A 177 9.41 -14.84 -4.98
N GLU A 178 10.32 -15.56 -4.34
CA GLU A 178 10.15 -16.74 -3.46
C GLU A 178 9.73 -18.07 -4.15
N TYR A 179 10.73 -18.96 -4.16
CA TYR A 179 10.85 -20.37 -4.53
C TYR A 179 9.55 -21.12 -4.87
N ASP A 180 9.57 -21.80 -6.03
CA ASP A 180 8.72 -22.95 -6.41
C ASP A 180 7.79 -22.76 -7.64
N GLN A 181 8.32 -22.24 -8.75
CA GLN A 181 7.87 -22.68 -10.07
C GLN A 181 9.05 -23.26 -10.86
N ASP A 182 9.16 -24.59 -10.75
CA ASP A 182 10.36 -25.34 -11.11
C ASP A 182 10.52 -25.60 -12.61
N HIS A 183 9.49 -25.51 -13.44
CA HIS A 183 9.58 -25.97 -14.83
C HIS A 183 8.81 -25.12 -15.85
N ILE A 184 9.34 -25.02 -17.06
CA ILE A 184 8.70 -24.46 -18.26
C ILE A 184 8.65 -25.57 -19.31
N ASP A 185 7.44 -25.89 -19.78
CA ASP A 185 7.27 -26.71 -20.99
C ASP A 185 7.15 -25.80 -22.23
N ASP A 186 8.03 -26.01 -23.20
CA ASP A 186 7.94 -25.40 -24.52
C ASP A 186 7.94 -26.48 -25.60
N ARG A 187 6.77 -26.73 -26.21
CA ARG A 187 6.61 -27.66 -27.34
C ARG A 187 7.12 -29.08 -27.01
N GLY A 188 6.90 -29.54 -25.77
CA GLY A 188 7.34 -30.85 -25.29
C GLY A 188 8.79 -30.90 -24.77
N TYR A 189 9.48 -29.76 -24.73
CA TYR A 189 10.77 -29.61 -24.06
C TYR A 189 10.54 -29.09 -22.65
N ASN A 190 10.94 -29.88 -21.65
CA ASN A 190 10.81 -29.52 -20.25
C ASN A 190 12.09 -28.87 -19.74
N TYR A 191 12.00 -27.59 -19.36
CA TYR A 191 13.11 -26.84 -18.78
C TYR A 191 12.89 -26.65 -17.29
N LYS A 192 13.85 -27.06 -16.47
CA LYS A 192 13.88 -26.67 -15.06
C LYS A 192 14.39 -25.25 -14.88
N VAL A 193 13.68 -24.42 -14.15
CA VAL A 193 14.04 -23.02 -13.94
C VAL A 193 14.73 -22.81 -12.61
N TYR A 194 15.81 -22.03 -12.65
CA TYR A 194 16.69 -21.71 -11.55
C TYR A 194 16.75 -20.19 -11.38
N CYS A 195 15.93 -19.67 -10.48
CA CYS A 195 15.81 -18.24 -10.24
C CYS A 195 16.93 -17.68 -9.39
N GLY A 196 17.62 -16.67 -9.92
CA GLY A 196 18.77 -16.08 -9.24
C GLY A 196 19.94 -17.03 -9.14
N LEU A 197 19.97 -18.12 -9.90
CA LEU A 197 21.05 -19.08 -9.89
C LEU A 197 21.52 -19.31 -11.32
N LEU A 198 22.83 -19.38 -11.48
CA LEU A 198 23.50 -19.68 -12.74
C LEU A 198 24.61 -20.69 -12.45
N ASP A 199 24.63 -21.79 -13.18
CA ASP A 199 25.52 -22.93 -13.01
C ASP A 199 26.92 -22.75 -13.61
N ASP A 200 27.25 -21.58 -14.15
CA ASP A 200 28.58 -21.28 -14.66
C ASP A 200 29.00 -19.80 -14.43
N ALA A 201 30.30 -19.55 -14.52
CA ALA A 201 30.88 -18.19 -14.45
C ALA A 201 30.85 -17.44 -15.80
N GLY A 202 30.29 -18.07 -16.84
CA GLY A 202 30.00 -17.59 -18.18
C GLY A 202 30.92 -16.58 -18.86
N TRP A 203 31.64 -17.01 -19.89
CA TRP A 203 32.30 -16.11 -20.85
C TRP A 203 31.47 -15.94 -22.11
N THR A 204 31.61 -14.80 -22.78
CA THR A 204 30.86 -14.51 -24.01
C THR A 204 31.14 -15.48 -25.16
N SER A 205 32.27 -16.19 -25.09
CA SER A 205 32.67 -17.24 -26.05
C SER A 205 31.80 -18.49 -25.99
N ASP A 206 31.03 -18.66 -24.92
CA ASP A 206 30.27 -19.90 -24.65
C ASP A 206 28.79 -19.76 -25.06
N ASP A 207 28.42 -18.59 -25.56
CA ASP A 207 27.06 -18.30 -26.00
C ASP A 207 26.86 -18.82 -27.42
N LEU A 208 25.87 -19.71 -27.58
CA LEU A 208 25.35 -20.11 -28.89
C LEU A 208 24.63 -18.94 -29.57
N ALA A 209 23.96 -18.10 -28.77
CA ALA A 209 23.31 -16.88 -29.24
C ALA A 209 23.09 -15.87 -28.10
N ARG A 210 22.89 -14.61 -28.49
CA ARG A 210 22.56 -13.49 -27.60
C ARG A 210 21.44 -12.66 -28.18
N PHE A 211 20.52 -12.24 -27.31
CA PHE A 211 19.43 -11.33 -27.66
C PHE A 211 19.38 -10.20 -26.63
N GLY A 212 18.92 -9.01 -27.06
CA GLY A 212 18.76 -7.84 -26.19
C GLY A 212 17.30 -7.54 -25.82
N ASP A 213 16.35 -8.28 -26.41
CA ASP A 213 14.95 -7.91 -26.50
C ASP A 213 13.99 -9.10 -26.28
N LYS A 214 14.35 -10.01 -25.36
CA LYS A 214 13.53 -11.18 -25.03
C LYS A 214 13.00 -11.11 -23.61
N THR A 215 11.75 -11.49 -23.42
CA THR A 215 11.25 -11.90 -22.10
C THR A 215 11.92 -13.22 -21.67
N PRO A 216 11.92 -13.58 -20.37
CA PRO A 216 12.41 -14.88 -19.93
C PRO A 216 11.78 -16.06 -20.68
N LYS A 217 10.47 -16.01 -20.92
CA LYS A 217 9.76 -17.04 -21.70
C LYS A 217 10.22 -17.08 -23.16
N GLU A 218 10.32 -15.93 -23.81
CA GLU A 218 10.85 -15.84 -25.18
C GLU A 218 12.32 -16.32 -25.25
N CYS A 219 13.09 -16.17 -24.17
CA CYS A 219 14.45 -16.67 -24.06
C CYS A 219 14.50 -18.20 -24.04
N VAL A 220 13.61 -18.85 -23.28
CA VAL A 220 13.47 -20.32 -23.29
C VAL A 220 13.03 -20.83 -24.65
N GLN A 221 12.04 -20.17 -25.27
CA GLN A 221 11.58 -20.52 -26.62
C GLN A 221 12.70 -20.43 -27.65
N ALA A 222 13.52 -19.37 -27.58
CA ALA A 222 14.69 -19.22 -28.43
C ALA A 222 15.72 -20.35 -28.21
N CYS A 223 15.84 -20.87 -26.98
CA CYS A 223 16.67 -22.05 -26.72
C CYS A 223 16.14 -23.30 -27.42
N THR A 224 14.83 -23.56 -27.33
CA THR A 224 14.21 -24.69 -28.05
C THR A 224 14.42 -24.60 -29.56
N ASP A 225 14.43 -23.39 -30.12
CA ASP A 225 14.66 -23.15 -31.54
C ASP A 225 16.15 -23.22 -31.96
N THR A 226 17.07 -23.21 -31.00
CA THR A 226 18.51 -23.17 -31.25
C THR A 226 19.14 -24.55 -31.10
N GLN A 227 19.68 -25.09 -32.21
CA GLN A 227 20.35 -26.38 -32.19
C GLN A 227 21.50 -26.40 -31.18
N GLY A 228 21.48 -27.40 -30.29
CA GLY A 228 22.49 -27.57 -29.24
C GLY A 228 22.27 -26.71 -28.00
N CYS A 229 21.23 -25.85 -27.96
CA CYS A 229 20.92 -25.13 -26.74
C CYS A 229 20.32 -26.07 -25.69
N LYS A 230 20.84 -25.95 -24.48
CA LYS A 230 20.38 -26.66 -23.28
C LYS A 230 20.05 -25.71 -22.14
N ARG A 231 20.51 -24.46 -22.21
CA ARG A 231 20.38 -23.47 -21.15
C ARG A 231 20.00 -22.11 -21.73
N ALA A 232 18.93 -21.53 -21.21
CA ALA A 232 18.53 -20.14 -21.46
C ALA A 232 18.81 -19.31 -20.21
N ILE A 233 19.41 -18.13 -20.35
CA ILE A 233 19.88 -17.29 -19.23
C ILE A 233 19.34 -15.88 -19.41
N TRP A 234 18.91 -15.23 -18.33
CA TRP A 234 18.46 -13.83 -18.31
C TRP A 234 18.81 -13.15 -16.98
N ILE A 235 18.63 -11.84 -16.89
CA ILE A 235 18.89 -11.07 -15.65
C ILE A 235 17.80 -11.38 -14.62
N SER A 236 18.18 -11.71 -13.38
CA SER A 236 17.20 -12.08 -12.34
C SER A 236 16.27 -10.96 -11.92
N ALA A 237 16.74 -9.72 -11.98
CA ALA A 237 15.92 -8.54 -11.67
C ALA A 237 14.95 -8.16 -12.80
N GLN A 238 14.99 -8.86 -13.95
CA GLN A 238 14.10 -8.58 -15.08
C GLN A 238 12.70 -9.14 -14.80
N PRO A 239 11.64 -8.30 -14.85
CA PRO A 239 10.27 -8.79 -14.77
C PRO A 239 9.94 -9.72 -15.95
N ALA A 240 9.08 -10.70 -15.74
CA ALA A 240 8.82 -11.74 -16.73
C ALA A 240 8.10 -11.27 -18.01
N ASP A 241 7.36 -10.17 -17.94
CA ASP A 241 6.73 -9.53 -19.09
C ASP A 241 7.66 -8.54 -19.80
N LYS A 242 8.82 -8.22 -19.22
CA LYS A 242 9.75 -7.23 -19.76
C LYS A 242 10.79 -7.90 -20.64
N LYS A 243 11.09 -7.22 -21.75
CA LYS A 243 12.17 -7.58 -22.65
C LYS A 243 13.50 -7.11 -22.09
N GLY A 244 14.51 -7.95 -22.25
CA GLY A 244 15.86 -7.66 -21.81
C GLY A 244 16.86 -8.67 -22.38
N PRO A 245 18.08 -8.66 -21.85
CA PRO A 245 19.15 -9.48 -22.40
C PRO A 245 18.94 -10.96 -22.07
N CYS A 246 19.24 -11.79 -23.06
CA CYS A 246 19.08 -13.24 -23.04
C CYS A 246 20.30 -13.91 -23.68
N TRP A 247 20.78 -15.00 -23.07
CA TRP A 247 21.92 -15.77 -23.56
C TRP A 247 21.54 -17.25 -23.65
N LEU A 248 21.92 -17.88 -24.75
CA LEU A 248 21.66 -19.30 -25.02
C LEU A 248 22.96 -20.09 -24.98
N ARG A 249 22.96 -21.25 -24.33
CA ARG A 249 24.17 -22.08 -24.15
C ARG A 249 23.88 -23.57 -24.20
N ASP A 250 24.91 -24.34 -24.53
CA ASP A 250 24.97 -25.80 -24.31
C ASP A 250 25.46 -26.10 -22.88
N TYR A 251 25.41 -27.36 -22.44
CA TYR A 251 26.15 -27.84 -21.26
C TYR A 251 27.65 -27.92 -21.61
N THR A 252 28.39 -26.89 -21.24
CA THR A 252 29.85 -26.88 -21.45
C THR A 252 30.56 -27.65 -20.32
N VAL A 253 31.83 -28.01 -20.51
CA VAL A 253 32.68 -28.58 -19.43
C VAL A 253 32.84 -27.64 -18.22
N ARG A 254 32.48 -26.36 -18.39
CA ARG A 254 32.49 -25.33 -17.33
C ARG A 254 31.16 -25.20 -16.60
N ALA A 255 30.09 -25.82 -17.10
CA ALA A 255 28.82 -25.91 -16.40
C ALA A 255 29.03 -26.82 -15.19
N GLY A 256 28.99 -26.23 -13.99
CA GLY A 256 29.05 -26.93 -12.73
C GLY A 256 27.65 -27.32 -12.25
N PRO A 257 27.51 -27.87 -11.04
CA PRO A 257 26.22 -27.92 -10.39
C PRO A 257 25.66 -26.50 -10.21
N VAL A 258 24.35 -26.34 -10.37
CA VAL A 258 23.68 -25.06 -10.06
C VAL A 258 24.02 -24.66 -8.63
N PRO A 259 24.60 -23.47 -8.40
CA PRO A 259 25.02 -23.05 -7.07
C PRO A 259 23.81 -22.86 -6.17
N THR A 260 24.06 -22.86 -4.85
CA THR A 260 23.04 -22.51 -3.86
C THR A 260 23.05 -21.03 -3.49
N LYS A 261 24.08 -20.28 -3.92
CA LYS A 261 24.21 -18.84 -3.69
C LYS A 261 23.61 -18.06 -4.85
N LYS A 262 22.88 -16.98 -4.52
CA LYS A 262 22.25 -16.11 -5.51
C LYS A 262 23.29 -15.37 -6.37
N ALA A 263 22.99 -15.30 -7.66
CA ALA A 263 23.67 -14.54 -8.69
C ALA A 263 22.73 -13.46 -9.26
N GLY A 264 23.28 -12.55 -10.08
CA GLY A 264 22.49 -11.56 -10.81
C GLY A 264 21.70 -12.12 -12.01
N TYR A 265 21.81 -13.43 -12.24
CA TYR A 265 21.26 -14.13 -13.41
C TYR A 265 20.41 -15.32 -12.98
N SER A 266 19.37 -15.57 -13.76
CA SER A 266 18.52 -16.75 -13.67
C SER A 266 18.73 -17.59 -14.92
N SER A 267 18.52 -18.90 -14.81
CA SER A 267 18.63 -19.81 -15.94
C SER A 267 17.47 -20.80 -16.01
N ALA A 268 17.20 -21.32 -17.19
CA ALA A 268 16.32 -22.45 -17.44
C ALA A 268 17.10 -23.53 -18.18
N HIS A 269 17.06 -24.76 -17.68
CA HIS A 269 17.88 -25.87 -18.10
C HIS A 269 17.01 -26.98 -18.63
N LEU A 270 17.26 -27.40 -19.87
CA LEU A 270 16.59 -28.55 -20.44
C LEU A 270 16.87 -29.80 -19.59
N GLN A 271 15.81 -30.52 -19.22
CA GLN A 271 15.85 -31.78 -18.47
C GLN A 271 16.05 -32.99 -19.40
#